data_AF-L9W8K4-F1
#
_entry.id   AF-L9W8K4-F1
#
_cell.length_a   1.000
_cell.length_b   1.000
_cell.length_c   1.000
_cell.angle_alpha   90.00
_cell.angle_beta   90.00
_cell.angle_gamma   90.00
#
_symmetry.space_group_name_H-M   'P 1'
#
loop_
_entity.id
_entity.type
_entity.pdbx_description
1 polymer ?
#
loop_
_entity_poly.entity_id
_entity_poly.type
_entity_poly.pdbx_seq_one_letter_code
_entity_poly.pdbx_strand_id
1 'polypeptide(L)'
;MCANPTTETNTRFVRPSNPVGYVAIVMALVTGVLHLLATMNAIQFSEVLAALFVLNGLGFIGGTILYLTPYWQRSLFLVAAAYSIITILALFPVQGWGLEAFYMEGNLNPIAVITKAAEAVLAVCAVYLYADTDA
;
A
#
# COMPACT_ATOMS: atom_id res chain seq x y z
N MET A 1 24.86 46.24 0.97
CA MET A 1 24.23 45.06 0.34
C MET A 1 24.18 43.96 1.38
N CYS A 2 23.02 43.72 1.97
CA CYS A 2 22.86 42.66 2.97
C CYS A 2 22.64 41.34 2.25
N ALA A 3 23.52 40.36 2.48
CA ALA A 3 23.31 39.00 2.01
C ALA A 3 22.12 38.42 2.76
N ASN A 4 21.07 38.03 2.03
CA ASN A 4 19.94 37.29 2.60
C ASN A 4 20.43 35.84 2.76
N PRO A 5 20.55 35.29 3.98
CA PRO A 5 20.84 33.86 4.12
C PRO A 5 19.59 33.09 3.69
N THR A 6 19.62 32.50 2.49
CA THR A 6 18.67 31.45 2.13
C THR A 6 18.97 30.25 3.02
N THR A 7 18.24 30.12 4.13
CA THR A 7 18.17 28.86 4.85
C THR A 7 17.53 27.85 3.90
N GLU A 8 18.35 27.07 3.20
CA GLU A 8 17.86 25.87 2.52
C GLU A 8 17.24 24.98 3.59
N THR A 9 15.92 25.01 3.67
CA THR A 9 15.20 24.07 4.52
C THR A 9 15.34 22.73 3.82
N ASN A 10 16.26 21.90 4.32
CA ASN A 10 16.49 20.54 3.85
C ASN A 10 15.27 19.67 4.26
N THR A 11 14.11 19.91 3.64
CA THR A 11 12.88 19.15 3.89
C THR A 11 13.02 17.77 3.26
N ARG A 12 13.60 16.84 4.03
CA ARG A 12 13.67 15.41 3.67
C ARG A 12 12.29 14.76 3.61
N PHE A 13 11.29 15.32 4.31
CA PHE A 13 9.93 14.83 4.35
C PHE A 13 8.93 15.91 3.92
N VAL A 14 7.99 15.52 3.06
CA VAL A 14 6.90 16.34 2.54
C VAL A 14 5.58 15.83 3.12
N ARG A 15 4.80 16.76 3.67
CA ARG A 15 3.49 16.45 4.27
C ARG A 15 2.42 16.39 3.18
N PRO A 16 1.46 15.45 3.23
CA PRO A 16 0.35 15.43 2.29
C PRO A 16 -0.47 16.72 2.37
N SER A 17 -0.73 17.32 1.21
CA SER A 17 -1.56 18.52 1.04
C SER A 17 -3.07 18.23 1.12
N ASN A 18 -3.47 17.00 0.80
CA ASN A 18 -4.86 16.56 0.75
C ASN A 18 -5.16 15.54 1.88
N PRO A 19 -6.31 15.61 2.59
CA PRO A 19 -6.70 14.62 3.60
C PRO A 19 -6.67 13.18 3.07
N VAL A 20 -6.98 12.96 1.79
CA VAL A 20 -6.93 11.63 1.14
C VAL A 20 -5.51 11.06 1.14
N GLY A 21 -4.47 11.89 1.14
CA GLY A 21 -3.08 11.45 1.27
C GLY A 21 -2.80 10.78 2.61
N TYR A 22 -3.42 11.24 3.70
CA TYR A 22 -3.30 10.57 5.00
C TYR A 22 -4.04 9.25 5.03
N VAL A 23 -5.21 9.18 4.40
CA VAL A 23 -5.95 7.92 4.25
C VAL A 23 -5.12 6.91 3.47
N ALA A 24 -4.51 7.33 2.35
CA ALA A 24 -3.62 6.49 1.56
C ALA A 24 -2.43 5.97 2.40
N ILE A 25 -1.79 6.82 3.20
CA ILE A 25 -0.72 6.41 4.12
C ILE A 25 -1.21 5.37 5.12
N VAL A 26 -2.33 5.61 5.79
CA VAL A 26 -2.88 4.68 6.77
C VAL A 26 -3.22 3.35 6.13
N MET A 27 -3.87 3.35 4.97
CA MET A 27 -4.23 2.13 4.26
C MET A 27 -3.01 1.36 3.77
N ALA A 28 -1.98 2.04 3.26
CA ALA A 28 -0.74 1.41 2.85
C ALA A 28 0.02 0.79 4.03
N LEU A 29 0.07 1.47 5.19
CA LEU A 29 0.69 0.92 6.39
C LEU A 29 -0.09 -0.27 6.94
N VAL A 30 -1.42 -0.18 7.03
CA VAL A 30 -2.28 -1.30 7.46
C VAL A 30 -2.08 -2.49 6.53
N THR A 31 -2.13 -2.26 5.21
CA THR A 31 -1.90 -3.31 4.21
C THR A 31 -0.51 -3.93 4.39
N GLY A 32 0.53 -3.11 4.52
CA GLY A 32 1.90 -3.55 4.68
C GLY A 32 2.09 -4.43 5.91
N VAL A 33 1.59 -3.98 7.07
CA VAL A 33 1.65 -4.74 8.32
C VAL A 33 0.86 -6.03 8.23
N LEU A 34 -0.36 -6.01 7.68
CA LEU A 34 -1.16 -7.22 7.55
C LEU A 34 -0.53 -8.26 6.62
N HIS A 35 0.20 -7.85 5.58
CA HIS A 35 0.99 -8.79 4.76
C HIS A 35 2.13 -9.41 5.55
N LEU A 36 2.86 -8.62 6.34
CA LEU A 36 3.94 -9.15 7.19
C LEU A 36 3.40 -10.11 8.25
N LEU A 37 2.20 -9.85 8.80
CA LEU A 37 1.52 -10.78 9.71
C LEU A 37 1.04 -12.04 8.97
N ALA A 38 0.55 -11.90 7.74
CA ALA A 38 0.14 -13.03 6.91
C ALA A 38 1.31 -13.97 6.58
N THR A 39 2.55 -13.46 6.53
CA THR A 39 3.78 -14.28 6.42
C THR A 39 3.87 -15.35 7.50
N MET A 40 3.47 -15.06 8.74
CA MET A 40 3.57 -16.02 9.86
C MET A 40 2.70 -17.26 9.63
N ASN A 41 1.59 -17.10 8.91
CA ASN A 41 0.75 -18.22 8.49
C ASN A 41 1.30 -18.86 7.21
N ALA A 42 1.70 -18.05 6.23
CA ALA A 42 2.17 -18.52 4.92
C ALA A 42 3.43 -19.39 4.99
N ILE A 43 4.34 -19.13 5.93
CA ILE A 43 5.61 -19.88 6.07
C ILE A 43 5.39 -21.35 6.43
N GLN A 44 4.24 -21.69 7.01
CA GLN A 44 3.87 -23.08 7.31
C GLN A 44 3.45 -23.85 6.05
N PHE A 45 3.01 -23.15 5.01
CA PHE A 45 2.52 -23.75 3.77
C PHE A 45 3.56 -23.72 2.64
N SER A 46 4.23 -22.57 2.44
CA SER A 46 5.19 -22.37 1.36
C SER A 46 6.14 -21.22 1.65
N GLU A 47 7.44 -21.49 1.50
CA GLU A 47 8.49 -20.47 1.60
C GLU A 47 8.35 -19.38 0.52
N VAL A 48 7.95 -19.77 -0.70
CA VAL A 48 7.72 -18.82 -1.80
C VAL A 48 6.57 -17.87 -1.47
N LEU A 49 5.46 -18.40 -0.95
CA LEU A 49 4.31 -17.59 -0.56
C LEU A 49 4.68 -16.64 0.59
N ALA A 50 5.43 -17.12 1.58
CA ALA A 50 5.93 -16.32 2.68
C ALA A 50 6.81 -15.16 2.18
N ALA A 51 7.75 -15.44 1.27
CA ALA A 51 8.59 -14.42 0.65
C ALA A 51 7.76 -13.37 -0.13
N LEU A 52 6.75 -13.80 -0.88
CA LEU A 52 5.84 -12.89 -1.59
C LEU A 52 5.06 -11.98 -0.63
N PHE A 53 4.60 -12.51 0.51
CA PHE A 53 3.96 -11.68 1.54
C PHE A 53 4.93 -10.67 2.16
N VAL A 54 6.17 -11.07 2.44
CA VAL A 54 7.20 -10.14 2.96
C VAL A 54 7.49 -9.04 1.94
N LEU A 55 7.75 -9.40 0.69
CA LEU A 55 8.04 -8.44 -0.37
C LEU A 55 6.86 -7.48 -0.61
N ASN A 56 5.62 -7.97 -0.53
CA ASN A 56 4.44 -7.11 -0.59
C ASN A 56 4.35 -6.14 0.59
N GLY A 57 4.53 -6.67 1.81
CA GLY A 57 4.53 -5.84 3.02
C GLY A 57 5.55 -4.71 2.97
N LEU A 58 6.78 -5.05 2.55
CA LEU A 58 7.85 -4.08 2.34
C LEU A 58 7.57 -3.14 1.17
N GLY A 59 6.92 -3.59 0.10
CA GLY A 59 6.51 -2.76 -1.03
C GLY A 59 5.56 -1.63 -0.60
N PHE A 60 4.54 -1.94 0.20
CA PHE A 60 3.61 -0.92 0.70
C PHE A 60 4.25 0.03 1.71
N ILE A 61 5.07 -0.47 2.64
CA ILE A 61 5.80 0.37 3.61
C ILE A 61 6.81 1.25 2.88
N GLY A 62 7.60 0.69 1.97
CA GLY A 62 8.57 1.40 1.16
C GLY A 62 7.92 2.46 0.27
N GLY A 63 6.80 2.12 -0.36
CA GLY A 63 5.98 3.08 -1.11
C GLY A 63 5.47 4.23 -0.23
N THR A 64 5.03 3.94 1.00
CA THR A 64 4.62 4.97 1.97
C THR A 64 5.77 5.89 2.33
N ILE A 65 6.96 5.34 2.60
CA ILE A 65 8.15 6.13 2.89
C ILE A 65 8.48 7.03 1.71
N LEU A 66 8.48 6.47 0.49
CA LEU A 66 8.75 7.22 -0.74
C LEU A 66 7.73 8.32 -0.97
N TYR A 67 6.45 8.09 -0.67
CA TYR A 67 5.37 9.09 -0.78
C TYR A 67 5.59 10.31 0.11
N LEU A 68 6.21 10.09 1.27
CA LEU A 68 6.56 11.16 2.19
C LEU A 68 7.86 11.88 1.80
N THR A 69 8.52 11.53 0.68
CA THR A 69 9.73 12.22 0.20
C THR A 69 9.41 13.17 -0.95
N PRO A 70 10.29 14.16 -1.23
CA PRO A 70 10.16 15.01 -2.43
C PRO A 70 10.34 14.25 -3.75
N TYR A 71 10.72 12.96 -3.73
CA TYR A 71 10.89 12.16 -4.93
C TYR A 71 9.58 11.58 -5.48
N TRP A 72 8.45 11.77 -4.79
CA TRP A 72 7.18 11.23 -5.25
C TRP A 72 6.68 11.95 -6.51
N GLN A 73 6.69 11.24 -7.63
CA GLN A 73 6.17 11.74 -8.90
C GLN A 73 4.72 11.32 -9.08
N ARG A 74 3.95 12.12 -9.84
CA ARG A 74 2.53 11.85 -10.11
C ARG A 74 2.28 10.44 -10.68
N SER A 75 3.15 9.95 -11.56
CA SER A 75 3.03 8.60 -12.13
C SER A 75 3.08 7.49 -11.07
N LEU A 76 3.73 7.72 -9.92
CA LEU A 76 3.82 6.74 -8.83
C LEU A 76 2.47 6.48 -8.16
N PHE A 77 1.51 7.41 -8.26
CA PHE A 77 0.14 7.13 -7.82
C PHE A 77 -0.52 6.02 -8.65
N LEU A 78 -0.33 6.02 -9.98
CA LEU A 78 -0.83 4.94 -10.83
C LEU A 78 -0.08 3.63 -10.55
N VAL A 79 1.22 3.69 -10.28
CA VAL A 79 2.00 2.52 -9.87
C VAL A 79 1.45 1.94 -8.57
N ALA A 80 1.17 2.78 -7.57
CA ALA A 80 0.58 2.35 -6.30
C ALA A 80 -0.82 1.75 -6.49
N ALA A 81 -1.66 2.36 -7.32
CA ALA A 81 -2.98 1.84 -7.66
C ALA A 81 -2.90 0.47 -8.35
N ALA A 82 -2.06 0.34 -9.39
CA ALA A 82 -1.86 -0.90 -10.11
C ALA A 82 -1.31 -2.00 -9.21
N TYR A 83 -0.31 -1.67 -8.37
CA TYR A 83 0.26 -2.59 -7.40
C TYR A 83 -0.78 -3.10 -6.39
N SER A 84 -1.61 -2.19 -5.87
CA SER A 84 -2.71 -2.53 -4.96
C SER A 84 -3.77 -3.41 -5.64
N ILE A 85 -4.08 -3.17 -6.91
CA ILE A 85 -5.01 -4.03 -7.67
C ILE A 85 -4.41 -5.41 -7.93
N ILE A 86 -3.15 -5.49 -8.32
CA ILE A 86 -2.46 -6.76 -8.57
C ILE A 86 -2.42 -7.62 -7.30
N THR A 87 -2.19 -7.01 -6.14
CA THR A 87 -2.19 -7.72 -4.85
C THR A 87 -3.57 -8.24 -4.47
N ILE A 88 -4.65 -7.52 -4.76
CA ILE A 88 -6.02 -8.04 -4.66
C ILE A 88 -6.20 -9.26 -5.57
N LEU A 89 -5.82 -9.13 -6.85
CA LEU A 89 -5.99 -10.19 -7.83
C LEU A 89 -5.15 -11.43 -7.50
N ALA A 90 -3.98 -11.26 -6.88
CA ALA A 90 -3.09 -12.35 -6.48
C ALA A 90 -3.70 -13.28 -5.41
N LEU A 91 -4.77 -12.88 -4.73
CA LEU A 91 -5.48 -13.73 -3.78
C LEU A 91 -6.27 -14.85 -4.45
N PHE A 92 -6.88 -14.60 -5.63
CA PHE A 92 -7.76 -15.58 -6.26
C PHE A 92 -7.05 -16.88 -6.72
N PRO A 93 -5.85 -16.83 -7.32
CA PRO A 93 -5.12 -18.05 -7.66
C PRO A 93 -4.72 -18.90 -6.45
N VAL A 94 -4.61 -18.29 -5.27
CA VAL A 94 -4.13 -18.96 -4.05
C VAL A 94 -5.30 -19.50 -3.21
N GLN A 95 -6.39 -18.74 -3.11
CA GLN A 95 -7.50 -19.04 -2.19
C GLN A 95 -8.81 -19.44 -2.92
N GLY A 96 -8.84 -19.36 -4.25
CA GLY A 96 -10.00 -19.75 -5.07
C GLY A 96 -10.64 -18.57 -5.79
N TRP A 97 -11.53 -18.85 -6.75
CA TRP A 97 -12.19 -17.84 -7.57
C TRP A 97 -13.60 -17.56 -7.03
N GLY A 98 -13.77 -16.45 -6.30
CA GLY A 98 -15.07 -16.01 -5.80
C GLY A 98 -15.05 -15.59 -4.34
N LEU A 99 -16.21 -15.65 -3.68
CA LEU A 99 -16.33 -15.34 -2.24
C LEU A 99 -15.61 -16.34 -1.36
N GLU A 100 -15.44 -17.58 -1.83
CA GLU A 100 -14.71 -18.67 -1.18
C GLU A 100 -13.27 -18.28 -0.83
N ALA A 101 -12.67 -17.40 -1.61
CA ALA A 101 -11.31 -16.91 -1.39
C ALA A 101 -11.17 -16.15 -0.05
N PHE A 102 -12.27 -15.66 0.51
CA PHE A 102 -12.29 -15.03 1.83
C PHE A 102 -12.58 -16.00 2.97
N TYR A 103 -12.80 -17.29 2.68
CA TYR A 103 -13.06 -18.32 3.68
C TYR A 103 -11.82 -19.20 3.87
N MET A 104 -11.53 -19.53 5.12
CA MET A 104 -10.53 -20.52 5.51
C MET A 104 -11.20 -21.47 6.51
N GLU A 105 -11.15 -22.77 6.26
CA GLU A 105 -11.76 -23.82 7.12
C GLU A 105 -13.26 -23.62 7.37
N GLY A 106 -13.99 -23.06 6.39
CA GLY A 106 -15.43 -22.82 6.49
C GLY A 106 -15.82 -21.56 7.28
N ASN A 107 -14.85 -20.78 7.76
CA ASN A 107 -15.09 -19.49 8.41
C ASN A 107 -14.47 -18.33 7.61
N LEU A 108 -15.05 -17.13 7.73
CA LEU A 108 -14.47 -15.92 7.15
C LEU A 108 -13.09 -15.66 7.76
N ASN A 109 -12.08 -15.45 6.89
CA ASN A 109 -10.76 -15.05 7.30
C ASN A 109 -10.72 -13.52 7.44
N PRO A 110 -10.81 -12.96 8.66
CA PRO A 110 -10.88 -11.52 8.86
C PRO A 110 -9.62 -10.82 8.36
N ILE A 111 -8.45 -11.47 8.45
CA ILE A 111 -7.19 -10.89 7.97
C ILE A 111 -7.24 -10.69 6.45
N ALA A 112 -7.69 -11.71 5.71
CA ALA A 112 -7.80 -11.61 4.26
C ALA A 112 -8.78 -10.50 3.85
N VAL A 113 -9.97 -10.48 4.46
CA VAL A 113 -11.00 -9.47 4.16
C VAL A 113 -10.52 -8.05 4.44
N ILE A 114 -9.95 -7.81 5.64
CA ILE A 114 -9.47 -6.48 6.03
C ILE A 114 -8.32 -6.03 5.13
N THR A 115 -7.39 -6.93 4.81
CA THR A 115 -6.26 -6.62 3.92
C THR A 115 -6.76 -6.20 2.54
N LYS A 116 -7.71 -6.94 1.95
CA LYS A 116 -8.25 -6.63 0.62
C LYS A 116 -9.10 -5.37 0.61
N ALA A 117 -9.83 -5.11 1.68
CA ALA A 117 -10.53 -3.83 1.84
C ALA A 117 -9.55 -2.66 1.90
N ALA A 118 -8.46 -2.78 2.67
CA ALA A 118 -7.43 -1.74 2.77
C ALA A 118 -6.73 -1.50 1.42
N GLU A 119 -6.38 -2.55 0.69
CA GLU A 119 -5.84 -2.45 -0.68
C GLU A 119 -6.81 -1.76 -1.64
N ALA A 120 -8.11 -2.08 -1.57
CA ALA A 120 -9.12 -1.46 -2.43
C ALA A 120 -9.25 0.03 -2.14
N VAL A 121 -9.33 0.42 -0.87
CA VAL A 121 -9.36 1.84 -0.47
C VAL A 121 -8.09 2.55 -0.91
N LEU A 122 -6.91 1.93 -0.72
CA LEU A 122 -5.63 2.49 -1.18
C LEU A 122 -5.62 2.72 -2.70
N ALA A 123 -6.11 1.77 -3.49
CA ALA A 123 -6.20 1.90 -4.95
C ALA A 123 -7.08 3.09 -5.35
N VAL A 124 -8.25 3.24 -4.71
CA VAL A 124 -9.15 4.37 -4.96
C VAL A 124 -8.51 5.70 -4.55
N CYS A 125 -7.87 5.77 -3.37
CA CYS A 125 -7.15 6.96 -2.92
C CYS A 125 -6.02 7.34 -3.89
N ALA A 126 -5.27 6.36 -4.39
CA ALA A 126 -4.18 6.59 -5.31
C ALA A 126 -4.68 7.13 -6.66
N VAL A 127 -5.76 6.57 -7.21
CA VAL A 127 -6.39 7.08 -8.45
C VAL A 127 -6.94 8.49 -8.24
N TYR A 128 -7.59 8.74 -7.10
CA TYR A 128 -8.10 10.07 -6.77
C TYR A 128 -6.97 11.10 -6.68
N LEU A 129 -5.89 10.80 -5.93
CA LEU A 129 -4.75 11.70 -5.78
C LEU A 129 -4.03 11.95 -7.12
N TYR A 130 -4.00 10.95 -8.00
CA TYR A 130 -3.48 11.11 -9.36
C TYR A 130 -4.29 12.16 -10.16
N ALA A 131 -5.62 12.09 -10.09
CA ALA A 131 -6.53 13.01 -10.78
C ALA A 131 -6.56 14.40 -10.14
N ASP A 132 -6.44 14.49 -8.82
CA ASP A 132 -6.37 15.76 -8.07
C ASP A 132 -5.08 16.53 -8.38
N THR A 133 -3.98 15.82 -8.65
CA THR A 133 -2.70 16.44 -9.04
C THR A 133 -2.73 17.08 -10.44
N ASP A 134 -3.78 16.83 -11.24
CA ASP A 134 -4.00 17.46 -12.55
C ASP A 134 -4.85 18.73 -12.52
N ALA A 135 -5.60 18.95 -11.44
CA ALA A 135 -6.56 20.05 -11.30
C ALA A 135 -5.87 21.34 -10.81
#